data_AF-A0A7X7H634-F1
#
_entry.id   AF-A0A7X7H634-F1
#
_cell.length_a   1.000
_cell.length_b   1.000
_cell.length_c   1.000
_cell.angle_alpha   90.00
_cell.angle_beta   90.00
_cell.angle_gamma   90.00
#
_symmetry.space_group_name_H-M   'P 1'
#
loop_
_entity.id
_entity.type
_entity.pdbx_description
1 polymer ?
#
loop_
_entity_poly.entity_id
_entity_poly.type
_entity_poly.pdbx_seq_one_letter_code
_entity_poly.pdbx_strand_id
1 'polypeptide(L)' 'VYPMPIDAFGTNDVLVGRLRRDFSEENSLNMWIVADNLRVGAATNAVRIALSLL' A
#
# COMPACT_ATOMS: atom_id res chain seq x y z
N VAL A 1 1.00 -11.76 8.65
CA VAL A 1 0.77 -11.93 7.18
C VAL A 1 1.93 -11.30 6.42
N TYR A 2 2.43 -11.98 5.39
CA TYR A 2 3.47 -11.48 4.48
C TYR A 2 2.83 -11.33 3.09
N PRO A 3 2.36 -10.14 2.70
CA PRO A 3 1.84 -9.92 1.37
C PRO A 3 2.97 -9.94 0.35
N MET A 4 2.73 -10.61 -0.78
CA MET A 4 3.62 -10.75 -1.92
C MET A 4 3.07 -9.98 -3.12
N PRO A 5 3.91 -9.60 -4.11
CA PRO A 5 3.44 -8.90 -5.32
C PRO A 5 2.32 -9.63 -6.06
N ILE A 6 2.37 -10.96 -6.09
CA ILE A 6 1.33 -11.79 -6.70
C ILE A 6 -0.04 -11.63 -6.02
N ASP A 7 -0.07 -11.33 -4.72
CA ASP A 7 -1.29 -11.15 -3.95
C ASP A 7 -1.96 -9.80 -4.26
N ALA A 8 -1.18 -8.80 -4.70
CA ALA A 8 -1.68 -7.45 -5.02
C ALA A 8 -1.97 -7.26 -6.52
N PHE A 9 -1.46 -8.14 -7.39
CA PHE A 9 -1.53 -7.98 -8.84
C PHE A 9 -2.97 -7.84 -9.34
N GLY A 10 -3.24 -6.79 -10.12
CA GLY A 10 -4.55 -6.55 -10.71
C GLY A 10 -5.62 -6.10 -9.71
N THR A 11 -5.25 -5.80 -8.47
CA THR A 11 -6.17 -5.26 -7.45
C THR A 11 -6.00 -3.75 -7.30
N ASN A 12 -6.98 -3.10 -6.67
CA ASN A 12 -6.90 -1.68 -6.30
C ASN A 12 -6.52 -1.49 -4.82
N ASP A 13 -6.09 -2.57 -4.16
CA ASP A 13 -5.84 -2.61 -2.73
C ASP A 13 -4.35 -2.40 -2.44
N VAL A 14 -4.08 -1.88 -1.23
CA VAL A 14 -2.74 -1.79 -0.66
C VAL A 14 -2.66 -2.77 0.49
N LEU A 15 -1.82 -3.78 0.34
CA LEU A 15 -1.65 -4.82 1.33
C LEU A 15 -0.55 -4.43 2.30
N VAL A 16 -0.87 -4.42 3.59
CA VAL A 16 0.08 -4.11 4.66
C VAL A 16 0.25 -5.35 5.55
N GLY A 17 1.50 -5.73 5.78
CA GLY A 17 1.86 -6.86 6.63
C GLY A 17 3.11 -6.58 7.45
N ARG A 18 3.56 -7.62 8.15
CA ARG A 18 4.80 -7.60 8.95
C ARG A 18 4.89 -6.40 9.93
N LEU A 19 3.74 -5.96 10.45
CA LEU A 19 3.67 -4.91 11.47
C LEU A 19 4.48 -5.34 12.69
N ARG A 20 5.52 -4.59 13.01
CA ARG A 20 6.37 -4.86 14.17
C ARG A 20 6.89 -3.55 14.75
N ARG A 21 7.02 -3.49 16.07
CA ARG A 21 7.68 -2.37 16.75
C ARG A 21 9.09 -2.20 16.19
N ASP A 22 9.45 -0.97 15.90
CA ASP A 22 10.83 -0.62 15.63
C ASP A 22 11.50 -0.24 16.95
N PHE A 23 12.76 -0.65 17.11
CA PHE A 23 13.57 -0.39 18.30
C PHE A 23 14.66 0.65 18.03
N SER A 24 14.70 1.20 16.81
CA SER A 24 15.62 2.27 16.45
C SER A 24 15.26 3.62 17.10
N GLU A 25 13.97 3.89 17.31
CA GLU A 25 13.47 5.17 17.82
C GLU A 25 12.24 5.00 18.73
N GLU A 26 11.99 5.99 19.58
CA GLU A 26 10.80 6.08 20.41
C GLU A 26 9.62 6.49 19.51
N ASN A 27 8.66 5.59 19.26
CA ASN A 27 7.51 5.77 18.35
C ASN A 27 7.70 5.39 16.87
N SER A 28 8.65 4.52 16.55
CA SER A 28 8.78 3.95 15.20
C SER A 28 8.10 2.58 15.05
N LEU A 29 7.61 2.31 13.83
CA LEU A 29 6.93 1.07 13.46
C LEU A 29 7.45 0.61 12.09
N ASN A 30 7.84 -0.67 12.02
CA ASN A 30 8.22 -1.30 10.76
C ASN A 30 7.00 -1.96 10.12
N MET A 31 6.84 -1.76 8.80
CA MET A 31 5.75 -2.33 8.02
C MET A 31 6.27 -2.83 6.67
N TRP A 32 5.58 -3.83 6.12
CA TRP A 32 5.80 -4.34 4.77
C TRP A 32 4.58 -4.02 3.93
N ILE A 33 4.77 -3.27 2.84
CA ILE A 33 3.69 -2.72 2.03
C ILE A 33 3.84 -3.20 0.60
N VAL A 34 2.77 -3.73 0.01
CA VAL A 34 2.74 -4.22 -1.36
C VAL A 34 1.47 -3.73 -2.05
N ALA A 35 1.61 -3.23 -3.28
CA ALA A 35 0.52 -2.75 -4.11
C ALA A 35 0.84 -2.92 -5.61
N ASP A 36 -0.20 -2.93 -6.45
CA ASP A 36 -0.04 -2.89 -7.91
C ASP A 36 0.32 -1.46 -8.37
N ASN A 37 1.43 -1.35 -9.10
CA ASN A 37 1.99 -0.07 -9.54
C ASN A 37 1.21 0.57 -10.70
N LEU A 38 0.60 -0.22 -11.58
CA LEU A 38 -0.19 0.32 -12.70
C LEU A 38 -1.57 0.78 -12.21
N ARG A 39 -2.15 0.07 -11.26
CA ARG A 39 -3.45 0.41 -10.67
C ARG A 39 -3.31 1.47 -9.58
N VAL A 40 -2.95 1.06 -8.37
CA VAL A 40 -2.86 1.99 -7.23
C VAL A 40 -1.79 3.04 -7.49
N GLY A 41 -0.66 2.64 -8.08
CA GLY A 41 0.45 3.56 -8.37
C GLY A 41 0.17 4.60 -9.46
N ALA A 42 -0.84 4.39 -10.33
CA ALA A 42 -1.17 5.33 -11.40
C ALA A 42 -2.68 5.51 -11.61
N ALA A 43 -3.34 4.54 -12.23
CA ALA A 43 -4.71 4.69 -12.72
C ALA A 43 -5.74 4.99 -11.60
N THR A 44 -5.72 4.21 -10.53
CA THR A 44 -6.68 4.32 -9.42
C THR A 44 -6.51 5.64 -8.66
N ASN A 45 -5.28 6.10 -8.48
CA ASN A 45 -5.02 7.40 -7.86
C ASN A 45 -5.49 8.56 -8.74
N ALA A 46 -5.28 8.50 -10.06
CA ALA A 46 -5.79 9.51 -10.98
C ALA A 46 -7.31 9.64 -10.91
N VAL A 47 -8.03 8.51 -10.90
CA VAL A 47 -9.50 8.50 -10.75
C VAL A 47 -9.93 9.05 -9.39
N ARG A 48 -9.26 8.67 -8.29
CA ARG A 48 -9.57 9.20 -6.94
C ARG A 48 -9.43 10.71 -6.86
N ILE A 49 -8.35 11.27 -7.44
CA ILE A 49 -8.15 12.73 -7.50
C ILE A 49 -9.28 13.37 -8.30
N ALA A 50 -9.59 12.84 -9.49
CA ALA A 50 -10.68 13.36 -10.30
C ALA A 50 -12.03 13.34 -9.56
N LEU A 51 -12.33 12.26 -8.84
CA LEU A 51 -13.55 12.14 -8.03
C LEU A 51 -13.58 13.13 -6.85
N SER A 52 -12.44 13.48 -6.26
CA SER A 52 -12.38 14.44 -5.16
C SER A 52 -12.65 15.89 -5.56
N LEU A 53 -12.66 16.17 -6.87
CA LEU A 53 -12.89 17.51 -7.45
C LEU A 53 -14.33 17.69 -7.96
N LEU A 54 -15.16 16.66 -7.86
CA LEU A 54 -16.59 16.67 -8.20
C LEU A 54 -17.42 16.86 -6.94
#